data_AF-A0A1G1T7G1-F1
#
_entry.id   AF-A0A1G1T7G1-F1
#
_cell.length_a   1.000
_cell.length_b   1.000
_cell.length_c   1.000
_cell.angle_alpha   90.00
_cell.angle_beta   90.00
_cell.angle_gamma   90.00
#
_symmetry.space_group_name_H-M   'P 1'
#
loop_
_entity.id
_entity.type
_entity.pdbx_description
1 polymer ?
#
loop_
_entity_poly.entity_id
_entity_poly.type
_entity_poly.pdbx_seq_one_letter_code
_entity_poly.pdbx_strand_id
1 'polypeptide(L)'
;MREDFLHYVWQHQYFDKADLRTAAGEEIQVLRPGQRNADAGPDFLNARLRLGEVEWNGAVEIHLRASDWARHNHQTDLKYDQVILHVVGSHDADVARTNGSLIPALALQPRLLPELLARYQALVEAPAAAPLPCAPLLNLVPEITKTMMTERALLERMEGKADVIAALHQHLGQDWEATAYHALMAAFGFQKNSEPLARLAKAVPLAVLRRHRHDQRQLEALLFGQAGFLADNEETISDDYIQDLKREYDFLSHKYSLGPTAMRVHEWNYLRLRPANFPPVRLGQLVGLLHARPALFDALLTADSTTALTEFFQAPTPQYWRTHFRPGRAGKVPALGKASIALLITNVVVPLRVAYARHVGQPALVESSLALLSELPAEHNQYTDVYEALGFTHRTAADSQGLLALHKGYCAPRRCLHCAIGSRLVQQPRVAR
;
A
#
# COMPACT_ATOMS: atom_id res chain seq x y z
N MET A 1 24.47 -13.80 9.52
CA MET A 1 24.53 -12.41 9.04
C MET A 1 23.95 -12.34 7.64
N ARG A 2 23.15 -11.32 7.31
CA ARG A 2 22.59 -11.10 5.97
C ARG A 2 23.28 -9.90 5.32
N GLU A 3 23.24 -9.79 4.00
CA GLU A 3 23.81 -8.64 3.27
C GLU A 3 23.14 -7.32 3.65
N ASP A 4 21.84 -7.33 3.94
CA ASP A 4 21.10 -6.14 4.39
C ASP A 4 21.74 -5.45 5.61
N PHE A 5 22.39 -6.23 6.47
CA PHE A 5 23.10 -5.74 7.64
C PHE A 5 24.42 -5.08 7.26
N LEU A 6 25.16 -5.64 6.29
CA LEU A 6 26.38 -5.01 5.78
C LEU A 6 26.05 -3.72 5.01
N HIS A 7 24.97 -3.69 4.23
CA HIS A 7 24.43 -2.47 3.61
C HIS A 7 24.16 -1.41 4.67
N TYR A 8 23.46 -1.78 5.74
CA TYR A 8 23.14 -0.86 6.83
C TYR A 8 24.38 -0.35 7.58
N VAL A 9 25.32 -1.24 7.90
CA VAL A 9 26.58 -0.90 8.56
C VAL A 9 27.41 0.04 7.70
N TRP A 10 27.51 -0.22 6.39
CA TRP A 10 28.22 0.64 5.45
C TRP A 10 27.52 2.00 5.30
N GLN A 11 26.22 2.01 4.99
CA GLN A 11 25.46 3.25 4.77
C GLN A 11 25.60 4.24 5.93
N HIS A 12 25.58 3.73 7.16
CA HIS A 12 25.65 4.54 8.37
C HIS A 12 27.05 4.58 9.02
N GLN A 13 28.02 3.89 8.44
CA GLN A 13 29.41 3.82 8.92
C GLN A 13 29.53 3.31 10.38
N TYR A 14 28.74 2.27 10.72
CA TYR A 14 28.67 1.64 12.05
C TYR A 14 29.66 0.48 12.22
N PHE A 15 30.94 0.76 12.03
CA PHE A 15 32.04 -0.19 12.23
C PHE A 15 33.27 0.56 12.73
N ASP A 16 34.27 -0.18 13.21
CA ASP A 16 35.54 0.40 13.63
C ASP A 16 36.33 0.94 12.43
N LYS A 17 36.52 2.27 12.44
CA LYS A 17 37.22 3.03 11.40
C LYS A 17 38.69 3.28 11.75
N ALA A 18 39.16 2.84 12.92
CA ALA A 18 40.58 2.94 13.27
C ALA A 18 41.43 2.08 12.32
N ASP A 19 42.51 2.66 11.80
CA ASP A 19 43.43 2.04 10.83
C ASP A 19 42.68 1.28 9.73
N LEU A 20 41.73 1.95 9.08
CA LEU A 20 40.89 1.35 8.05
C LEU A 20 41.73 1.06 6.80
N ARG A 21 41.81 -0.22 6.42
CA ARG A 21 42.65 -0.68 5.31
C ARG A 21 41.92 -1.67 4.41
N THR A 22 42.34 -1.74 3.15
CA THR A 22 41.93 -2.79 2.22
C THR A 22 42.56 -4.13 2.64
N ALA A 23 42.07 -5.24 2.08
CA ALA A 23 42.67 -6.56 2.27
C ALA A 23 44.14 -6.63 1.81
N ALA A 24 44.56 -5.73 0.90
CA ALA A 24 45.93 -5.58 0.44
C ALA A 24 46.78 -4.61 1.31
N GLY A 25 46.21 -4.03 2.37
CA GLY A 25 46.92 -3.15 3.32
C GLY A 25 46.92 -1.66 2.96
N GLU A 26 46.29 -1.26 1.86
CA GLU A 26 46.15 0.13 1.46
C GLU A 26 45.19 0.89 2.39
N GLU A 27 45.54 2.11 2.78
CA GLU A 27 44.69 2.93 3.67
C GLU A 27 43.39 3.36 2.97
N ILE A 28 42.27 3.31 3.70
CA ILE A 28 40.95 3.75 3.23
C ILE A 28 40.45 4.89 4.10
N GLN A 29 40.06 5.98 3.46
CA GLN A 29 39.26 7.04 4.09
C GLN A 29 37.92 7.18 3.36
N VAL A 30 36.82 6.95 4.08
CA VAL A 30 35.46 7.12 3.54
C VAL A 30 35.05 8.58 3.64
N LEU A 31 35.08 9.31 2.51
CA LEU A 31 34.61 10.70 2.45
C LEU A 31 33.08 10.75 2.29
N ARG A 32 32.53 9.85 1.44
CA ARG A 32 31.09 9.61 1.29
C ARG A 32 30.85 8.13 0.99
N PRO A 33 29.98 7.43 1.74
CA PRO A 33 29.70 6.00 1.51
C PRO A 33 28.97 5.72 0.18
N GLY A 34 28.40 6.76 -0.43
CA GLY A 34 27.54 6.64 -1.61
C GLY A 34 26.05 6.64 -1.24
N GLN A 35 25.22 6.53 -2.26
CA GLN A 35 23.76 6.49 -2.17
C GLN A 35 23.30 5.07 -2.52
N ARG A 36 22.50 4.45 -1.65
CA ARG A 36 22.00 3.10 -1.88
C ARG A 36 21.19 3.05 -3.16
N ASN A 37 21.53 2.11 -4.04
CA ASN A 37 20.83 1.83 -5.27
C ASN A 37 19.72 0.81 -5.00
N ALA A 38 18.51 1.09 -5.46
CA ALA A 38 17.39 0.14 -5.40
C ALA A 38 17.13 -0.53 -6.76
N ASP A 39 17.83 -0.10 -7.80
CA ASP A 39 17.71 -0.58 -9.17
C ASP A 39 18.91 -1.47 -9.54
N ALA A 40 18.95 -1.93 -10.80
CA ALA A 40 20.03 -2.77 -11.30
C ALA A 40 21.40 -2.05 -11.27
N GLY A 41 22.45 -2.80 -10.95
CA GLY A 41 23.83 -2.31 -10.85
C GLY A 41 24.37 -2.39 -9.43
N PRO A 42 25.48 -1.69 -9.14
CA PRO A 42 26.12 -1.77 -7.83
C PRO A 42 25.25 -1.27 -6.67
N ASP A 43 25.51 -1.77 -5.47
CA ASP A 43 24.72 -1.49 -4.26
C ASP A 43 24.70 -0.01 -3.84
N PHE A 44 25.82 0.71 -4.00
CA PHE A 44 25.92 2.13 -3.67
C PHE A 44 26.58 2.90 -4.81
N LEU A 45 25.93 3.97 -5.27
CA LEU A 45 26.43 4.84 -6.32
C LEU A 45 27.04 6.13 -5.74
N ASN A 46 27.93 6.77 -6.50
CA ASN A 46 28.51 8.07 -6.15
C ASN A 46 29.23 8.11 -4.79
N ALA A 47 29.87 7.00 -4.41
CA ALA A 47 30.78 6.97 -3.27
C ALA A 47 32.04 7.81 -3.57
N ARG A 48 32.58 8.44 -2.52
CA ARG A 48 33.86 9.15 -2.57
C ARG A 48 34.78 8.58 -1.50
N LEU A 49 35.86 7.98 -1.94
CA LEU A 49 36.81 7.28 -1.07
C LEU A 49 38.22 7.78 -1.39
N ARG A 50 39.08 7.89 -0.39
CA ARG A 50 40.52 8.00 -0.61
C ARG A 50 41.15 6.64 -0.32
N LEU A 51 41.85 6.09 -1.31
CA LEU A 51 42.58 4.83 -1.25
C LEU A 51 44.06 5.17 -1.42
N GLY A 52 44.84 4.99 -0.36
CA GLY A 52 46.19 5.55 -0.27
C GLY A 52 46.17 7.08 -0.48
N GLU A 53 46.90 7.56 -1.49
CA GLU A 53 47.00 8.98 -1.84
C GLU A 53 45.94 9.44 -2.88
N VAL A 54 45.16 8.51 -3.44
CA VAL A 54 44.26 8.80 -4.57
C VAL A 54 42.82 8.92 -4.08
N GLU A 55 42.14 10.00 -4.46
CA GLU A 55 40.69 10.14 -4.29
C GLU A 55 39.94 9.54 -5.48
N TRP A 56 39.04 8.61 -5.18
CA TRP A 56 38.19 7.91 -6.13
C TRP A 56 36.73 8.36 -6.02
N ASN A 57 36.07 8.44 -7.16
CA ASN A 57 34.62 8.56 -7.28
C ASN A 57 34.09 7.37 -8.07
N GLY A 58 33.12 6.65 -7.52
CA GLY A 58 32.57 5.47 -8.16
C GLY A 58 31.54 4.77 -7.28
N ALA A 59 31.35 3.48 -7.52
CA ALA A 59 30.40 2.66 -6.81
C ALA A 59 31.05 1.81 -5.71
N VAL A 60 30.24 1.37 -4.76
CA VAL A 60 30.61 0.36 -3.76
C VAL A 60 29.66 -0.81 -3.93
N GLU A 61 30.24 -2.02 -3.98
CA GLU A 61 29.49 -3.26 -4.02
C GLU A 61 29.63 -4.00 -2.70
N ILE A 62 28.57 -4.65 -2.21
CA ILE A 62 28.59 -5.31 -0.92
C ILE A 62 28.13 -6.76 -1.01
N HIS A 63 28.96 -7.67 -0.48
CA HIS A 63 28.63 -9.10 -0.41
C HIS A 63 28.94 -9.69 0.97
N LEU A 64 28.37 -10.85 1.29
CA LEU A 64 28.84 -11.60 2.47
C LEU A 64 30.26 -12.15 2.26
N ARG A 65 30.54 -12.69 1.07
CA ARG A 65 31.85 -13.21 0.69
C ARG A 65 32.35 -12.53 -0.58
N ALA A 66 33.66 -12.34 -0.70
CA ALA A 66 34.22 -11.78 -1.92
C ALA A 66 33.94 -12.65 -3.15
N SER A 67 33.96 -13.98 -2.97
CA SER A 67 33.63 -14.96 -4.01
C SER A 67 32.20 -14.86 -4.56
N ASP A 68 31.28 -14.17 -3.89
CA ASP A 68 29.92 -13.94 -4.38
C ASP A 68 29.90 -13.03 -5.63
N TRP A 69 30.94 -12.22 -5.85
CA TRP A 69 31.14 -11.45 -7.08
C TRP A 69 31.03 -12.32 -8.34
N ALA A 70 31.71 -13.48 -8.33
CA ALA A 70 31.69 -14.43 -9.43
C ALA A 70 30.35 -15.16 -9.54
N ARG A 71 29.72 -15.45 -8.39
CA ARG A 71 28.41 -16.14 -8.34
C ARG A 71 27.29 -15.29 -8.93
N HIS A 72 27.36 -13.98 -8.76
CA HIS A 72 26.42 -13.02 -9.32
C HIS A 72 26.79 -12.58 -10.75
N ASN A 73 27.86 -13.12 -11.33
CA ASN A 73 28.36 -12.82 -12.68
C ASN A 73 28.78 -11.34 -12.87
N HIS A 74 29.22 -10.66 -11.81
CA HIS A 74 29.65 -9.26 -11.91
C HIS A 74 30.96 -9.09 -12.69
N GLN A 75 31.81 -10.13 -12.72
CA GLN A 75 33.07 -10.15 -13.47
C GLN A 75 32.90 -10.00 -14.99
N THR A 76 31.68 -10.22 -15.51
CA THR A 76 31.37 -10.06 -16.94
C THR A 76 30.39 -8.91 -17.22
N ASP A 77 29.94 -8.19 -16.19
CA ASP A 77 28.96 -7.10 -16.33
C ASP A 77 29.66 -5.73 -16.24
N LEU A 78 29.68 -5.00 -17.36
CA LEU A 78 30.26 -3.66 -17.47
C LEU A 78 29.67 -2.64 -16.49
N LYS A 79 28.44 -2.87 -15.97
CA LYS A 79 27.85 -2.00 -14.94
C LYS A 79 28.65 -1.98 -13.63
N TYR A 80 29.48 -3.00 -13.40
CA TYR A 80 30.26 -3.16 -12.18
C TYR A 80 31.70 -2.66 -12.33
N ASP A 81 32.15 -2.23 -13.52
CA ASP A 81 33.48 -1.66 -13.71
C ASP A 81 33.67 -0.33 -12.97
N GLN A 82 32.58 0.36 -12.65
CA GLN A 82 32.58 1.56 -11.81
C GLN A 82 32.79 1.28 -10.32
N VAL A 83 32.80 0.02 -9.87
CA VAL A 83 33.03 -0.33 -8.46
C VAL A 83 34.47 0.02 -8.08
N ILE A 84 34.63 0.90 -7.11
CA ILE A 84 35.94 1.35 -6.59
C ILE A 84 36.34 0.67 -5.29
N LEU A 85 35.38 0.06 -4.58
CA LEU A 85 35.62 -0.72 -3.37
C LEU A 85 34.59 -1.85 -3.27
N HIS A 86 35.06 -3.07 -2.99
CA HIS A 86 34.21 -4.22 -2.66
C HIS A 86 34.18 -4.41 -1.15
N VAL A 87 33.05 -4.08 -0.53
CA VAL A 87 32.87 -4.24 0.92
C VAL A 87 32.33 -5.63 1.19
N VAL A 88 33.02 -6.43 1.98
CA VAL A 88 32.64 -7.83 2.21
C VAL A 88 32.53 -8.16 3.68
N GLY A 89 31.69 -9.13 4.04
CA GLY A 89 31.76 -9.74 5.35
C GLY A 89 33.12 -10.40 5.57
N SER A 90 33.47 -11.34 4.70
CA SER A 90 34.75 -12.04 4.68
C SER A 90 35.42 -11.97 3.31
N HIS A 91 36.72 -11.65 3.28
CA HIS A 91 37.54 -11.66 2.07
C HIS A 91 38.11 -13.07 1.82
N ASP A 92 37.50 -13.82 0.91
CA ASP A 92 37.85 -15.21 0.59
C ASP A 92 38.39 -15.41 -0.84
N ALA A 93 38.38 -14.36 -1.67
CA ALA A 93 38.90 -14.35 -3.02
C ALA A 93 39.21 -12.92 -3.47
N ASP A 94 40.21 -12.75 -4.33
CA ASP A 94 40.41 -11.49 -5.07
C ASP A 94 39.41 -11.42 -6.23
N VAL A 95 38.88 -10.23 -6.49
CA VAL A 95 37.92 -9.99 -7.58
C VAL A 95 38.43 -8.92 -8.54
N ALA A 96 38.03 -9.04 -9.79
CA ALA A 96 38.48 -8.16 -10.87
C ALA A 96 37.31 -7.60 -11.67
N ARG A 97 37.54 -6.40 -12.22
CA ARG A 97 36.73 -5.78 -13.26
C ARG A 97 36.85 -6.53 -14.58
N THR A 98 36.01 -6.20 -15.56
CA THR A 98 36.05 -6.83 -16.88
C THR A 98 37.40 -6.63 -17.60
N ASN A 99 38.12 -5.54 -17.29
CA ASN A 99 39.44 -5.24 -17.82
C ASN A 99 40.60 -5.95 -17.08
N GLY A 100 40.30 -6.82 -16.11
CA GLY A 100 41.29 -7.57 -15.32
C GLY A 100 41.93 -6.81 -14.16
N SER A 101 41.60 -5.52 -13.97
CA SER A 101 42.08 -4.79 -12.80
C SER A 101 41.40 -5.28 -11.52
N LEU A 102 42.18 -5.49 -10.46
CA LEU A 102 41.66 -5.89 -9.16
C LEU A 102 40.82 -4.77 -8.54
N ILE A 103 39.79 -5.16 -7.79
CA ILE A 103 38.97 -4.24 -7.01
C ILE A 103 39.45 -4.33 -5.56
N PRO A 104 39.87 -3.21 -4.95
CA PRO A 104 40.23 -3.18 -3.54
C PRO A 104 39.06 -3.65 -2.68
N ALA A 105 39.32 -4.51 -1.70
CA ALA A 105 38.28 -5.06 -0.84
C ALA A 105 38.44 -4.62 0.62
N LEU A 106 37.33 -4.33 1.31
CA LEU A 106 37.28 -4.08 2.74
C LEU A 106 36.50 -5.19 3.45
N ALA A 107 37.17 -5.95 4.31
CA ALA A 107 36.50 -6.93 5.18
C ALA A 107 35.91 -6.24 6.42
N LEU A 108 34.57 -6.21 6.52
CA LEU A 108 33.85 -5.59 7.63
C LEU A 108 33.73 -6.48 8.85
N GLN A 109 33.63 -7.81 8.72
CA GLN A 109 33.34 -8.68 9.86
C GLN A 109 34.27 -8.49 11.08
N PRO A 110 35.61 -8.35 10.91
CA PRO A 110 36.51 -8.09 12.03
C PRO A 110 36.34 -6.71 12.68
N ARG A 111 35.65 -5.78 12.00
CA ARG A 111 35.44 -4.38 12.40
C ARG A 111 34.03 -4.12 12.95
N LEU A 112 33.16 -5.13 12.96
CA LEU A 112 31.83 -5.02 13.53
C LEU A 112 31.90 -5.06 15.05
N LEU A 113 31.20 -4.13 15.71
CA LEU A 113 30.99 -4.21 17.15
C LEU A 113 30.11 -5.44 17.46
N PRO A 114 30.56 -6.40 18.30
CA PRO A 114 29.79 -7.60 18.60
C PRO A 114 28.38 -7.31 19.11
N GLU A 115 28.21 -6.24 19.90
CA GLU A 115 26.92 -5.84 20.44
C GLU A 115 25.97 -5.32 19.36
N LEU A 116 26.48 -4.68 18.30
CA LEU A 116 25.68 -4.20 17.18
C LEU A 116 25.06 -5.39 16.43
N LEU A 117 25.90 -6.38 16.11
CA LEU A 117 25.47 -7.60 15.44
C LEU A 117 24.47 -8.39 16.30
N ALA A 118 24.74 -8.54 17.59
CA ALA A 118 23.85 -9.22 18.52
C ALA A 118 22.47 -8.54 18.62
N ARG A 119 22.41 -7.19 18.64
CA ARG A 119 21.14 -6.44 18.65
C ARG A 119 20.35 -6.63 17.35
N TYR A 120 21.02 -6.60 16.21
CA TYR A 120 20.38 -6.89 14.92
C TYR A 120 19.82 -8.33 14.89
N GLN A 121 20.62 -9.31 15.30
CA GLN A 121 20.20 -10.71 15.35
C GLN A 121 19.00 -10.89 16.27
N ALA A 122 18.99 -10.27 17.46
CA ALA A 122 17.87 -10.35 18.38
C ALA A 122 16.54 -9.86 17.77
N LEU A 123 16.57 -8.85 16.88
CA LEU A 123 15.39 -8.40 16.14
C LEU A 123 15.00 -9.38 15.03
N VAL A 124 15.94 -9.76 14.16
CA VAL A 124 15.64 -10.59 12.99
C VAL A 124 15.29 -12.03 13.36
N GLU A 125 15.82 -12.53 14.47
CA GLU A 125 15.63 -13.89 14.98
C GLU A 125 14.59 -13.96 16.10
N ALA A 126 13.89 -12.85 16.40
CA ALA A 126 12.81 -12.83 17.39
C ALA A 126 11.82 -14.00 17.14
N PRO A 127 11.31 -14.69 18.18
CA PRO A 127 10.43 -15.86 17.98
C PRO A 127 9.22 -15.54 17.11
N ALA A 128 8.73 -16.51 16.33
CA ALA A 128 7.54 -16.33 15.50
C ALA A 128 6.27 -16.00 16.33
N ALA A 129 6.24 -16.44 17.60
CA ALA A 129 5.18 -16.13 18.55
C ALA A 129 5.25 -14.68 19.09
N ALA A 130 6.37 -13.97 18.90
CA ALA A 130 6.46 -12.59 19.32
C ALA A 130 5.52 -11.72 18.48
N PRO A 131 4.73 -10.82 19.09
CA PRO A 131 3.77 -10.00 18.35
C PRO A 131 4.44 -9.09 17.32
N LEU A 132 5.62 -8.55 17.67
CA LEU A 132 6.50 -7.79 16.79
C LEU A 132 7.97 -8.15 17.09
N PRO A 133 8.88 -8.07 16.11
CA PRO A 133 10.31 -8.30 16.32
C PRO A 133 10.93 -7.45 17.44
N CYS A 134 10.51 -6.19 17.54
CA CYS A 134 11.05 -5.23 18.51
C CYS A 134 10.30 -5.23 19.86
N ALA A 135 9.23 -6.01 20.03
CA ALA A 135 8.34 -5.93 21.19
C ALA A 135 9.06 -5.94 22.55
N PRO A 136 10.05 -6.82 22.80
CA PRO A 136 10.74 -6.87 24.09
C PRO A 136 11.57 -5.61 24.43
N LEU A 137 11.85 -4.77 23.43
CA LEU A 137 12.76 -3.62 23.54
C LEU A 137 12.04 -2.28 23.30
N LEU A 138 10.72 -2.29 23.08
CA LEU A 138 9.95 -1.07 22.74
C LEU A 138 9.98 0.00 23.83
N ASN A 139 10.25 -0.37 25.08
CA ASN A 139 10.41 0.56 26.20
C ASN A 139 11.69 1.43 26.09
N LEU A 140 12.66 1.02 25.27
CA LEU A 140 13.89 1.79 25.00
C LEU A 140 13.70 2.81 23.87
N VAL A 141 12.55 2.76 23.18
CA VAL A 141 12.25 3.57 22.00
C VAL A 141 11.38 4.75 22.43
N PRO A 142 11.85 6.00 22.25
CA PRO A 142 11.05 7.19 22.52
C PRO A 142 9.78 7.22 21.68
N GLU A 143 8.68 7.75 22.25
CA GLU A 143 7.40 7.88 21.56
C GLU A 143 7.51 8.64 20.24
N ILE A 144 8.30 9.71 20.18
CA ILE A 144 8.52 10.47 18.93
C ILE A 144 9.05 9.59 17.79
N THR A 145 9.91 8.60 18.07
CA THR A 145 10.40 7.67 17.04
C THR A 145 9.29 6.73 16.57
N LYS A 146 8.40 6.30 17.47
CA LYS A 146 7.25 5.46 17.13
C LYS A 146 6.25 6.23 16.27
N THR A 147 5.95 7.48 16.64
CA THR A 147 5.06 8.38 15.90
C THR A 147 5.59 8.64 14.48
N MET A 148 6.83 9.14 14.36
CA MET A 148 7.43 9.44 13.05
C MET A 148 7.48 8.21 12.13
N MET A 149 7.76 7.02 12.69
CA MET A 149 7.77 5.80 11.89
C MET A 149 6.37 5.41 11.41
N THR A 150 5.36 5.59 12.27
CA THR A 150 3.96 5.29 11.96
C THR A 150 3.44 6.25 10.88
N GLU A 151 3.74 7.54 10.98
CA GLU A 151 3.41 8.56 9.98
C GLU A 151 4.10 8.29 8.66
N ARG A 152 5.40 7.95 8.67
CA ARG A 152 6.12 7.53 7.46
C ARG A 152 5.44 6.33 6.79
N ALA A 153 5.09 5.30 7.57
CA ALA A 153 4.42 4.12 7.03
C ALA A 153 3.02 4.45 6.46
N LEU A 154 2.29 5.39 7.07
CA LEU A 154 1.03 5.92 6.53
C LEU A 154 1.24 6.55 5.16
N LEU A 155 2.23 7.44 5.02
CA LEU A 155 2.55 8.11 3.75
C LEU A 155 2.86 7.09 2.65
N GLU A 156 3.79 6.16 2.90
CA GLU A 156 4.17 5.10 1.96
C GLU A 156 2.95 4.26 1.53
N ARG A 157 2.03 3.97 2.47
CA ARG A 157 0.79 3.25 2.18
C ARG A 157 -0.16 4.06 1.30
N MET A 158 -0.29 5.35 1.55
CA MET A 158 -1.16 6.23 0.74
C MET A 158 -0.58 6.45 -0.66
N GLU A 159 0.74 6.57 -0.78
CA GLU A 159 1.44 6.62 -2.06
C GLU A 159 1.18 5.35 -2.87
N GLY A 160 1.36 4.16 -2.29
CA GLY A 160 1.09 2.90 -2.97
C GLY A 160 -0.38 2.74 -3.40
N LYS A 161 -1.33 3.24 -2.60
CA LYS A 161 -2.75 3.27 -3.01
C LYS A 161 -2.99 4.28 -4.14
N ALA A 162 -2.35 5.44 -4.09
CA ALA A 162 -2.44 6.45 -5.13
C ALA A 162 -1.84 5.95 -6.46
N ASP A 163 -0.76 5.16 -6.41
CA ASP A 163 -0.16 4.54 -7.60
C ASP A 163 -1.15 3.57 -8.29
N VAL A 164 -1.92 2.81 -7.52
CA VAL A 164 -3.00 1.95 -8.07
C VAL A 164 -4.07 2.79 -8.77
N ILE A 165 -4.47 3.93 -8.18
CA ILE A 165 -5.43 4.85 -8.81
C ILE A 165 -4.85 5.49 -10.07
N ALA A 166 -3.58 5.89 -10.05
CA ALA A 166 -2.90 6.47 -11.21
C ALA A 166 -2.81 5.47 -12.37
N ALA A 167 -2.50 4.20 -12.09
CA ALA A 167 -2.51 3.14 -13.10
C ALA A 167 -3.92 2.89 -13.66
N LEU A 168 -4.95 2.90 -12.81
CA LEU A 168 -6.35 2.82 -13.25
C LEU A 168 -6.72 3.99 -14.17
N HIS A 169 -6.32 5.21 -13.80
CA HIS A 169 -6.55 6.40 -14.61
C HIS A 169 -5.90 6.33 -15.99
N GLN A 170 -4.66 5.85 -16.08
CA GLN A 170 -4.00 5.59 -17.36
C GLN A 170 -4.77 4.57 -18.20
N HIS A 171 -5.22 3.47 -17.59
CA HIS A 171 -5.98 2.42 -18.30
C HIS A 171 -7.35 2.91 -18.80
N LEU A 172 -7.95 3.88 -18.11
CA LEU A 172 -9.24 4.49 -18.48
C LEU A 172 -9.09 5.71 -19.40
N GLY A 173 -7.95 5.85 -20.09
CA GLY A 173 -7.74 6.93 -21.06
C GLY A 173 -7.64 8.32 -20.44
N GLN A 174 -7.16 8.39 -19.20
CA GLN A 174 -7.00 9.63 -18.44
C GLN A 174 -8.32 10.36 -18.12
N ASP A 175 -9.41 9.62 -17.94
CA ASP A 175 -10.69 10.17 -17.46
C ASP A 175 -10.80 10.03 -15.94
N TRP A 176 -10.70 11.15 -15.21
CA TRP A 176 -10.78 11.18 -13.75
C TRP A 176 -12.17 10.82 -13.20
N GLU A 177 -13.24 11.08 -13.94
CA GLU A 177 -14.57 10.67 -13.49
C GLU A 177 -14.75 9.15 -13.68
N ALA A 178 -14.30 8.60 -14.81
CA ALA A 178 -14.29 7.15 -14.96
C ALA A 178 -13.44 6.49 -13.86
N THR A 179 -12.26 7.05 -13.54
CA THR A 179 -11.43 6.58 -12.42
C THR A 179 -12.19 6.62 -11.10
N ALA A 180 -12.84 7.74 -10.77
CA ALA A 180 -13.62 7.90 -9.54
C ALA A 180 -14.76 6.87 -9.47
N TYR A 181 -15.48 6.66 -10.58
CA TYR A 181 -16.53 5.65 -10.69
C TYR A 181 -16.00 4.24 -10.42
N HIS A 182 -14.93 3.83 -11.11
CA HIS A 182 -14.35 2.49 -10.95
C HIS A 182 -13.80 2.26 -9.52
N ALA A 183 -13.10 3.25 -8.97
CA ALA A 183 -12.57 3.18 -7.60
C ALA A 183 -13.69 3.10 -6.57
N LEU A 184 -14.75 3.90 -6.73
CA LEU A 184 -15.92 3.92 -5.86
C LEU A 184 -16.69 2.60 -5.91
N MET A 185 -16.98 2.10 -7.12
CA MET A 185 -17.63 0.80 -7.32
C MET A 185 -16.86 -0.30 -6.59
N ALA A 186 -15.55 -0.42 -6.84
CA ALA A 186 -14.70 -1.41 -6.19
C ALA A 186 -14.72 -1.28 -4.65
N ALA A 187 -14.73 -0.07 -4.11
CA ALA A 187 -14.70 0.13 -2.66
C ALA A 187 -16.04 -0.20 -1.96
N PHE A 188 -17.18 -0.06 -2.65
CA PHE A 188 -18.49 -0.45 -2.10
C PHE A 188 -18.60 -1.96 -1.81
N GLY A 189 -17.71 -2.75 -2.42
CA GLY A 189 -17.59 -4.19 -2.16
C GLY A 189 -16.83 -4.53 -0.87
N PHE A 190 -16.19 -3.54 -0.23
CA PHE A 190 -15.32 -3.69 0.93
C PHE A 190 -14.37 -4.89 0.77
N GLN A 191 -14.10 -5.64 1.84
CA GLN A 191 -13.09 -6.70 1.80
C GLN A 191 -13.47 -7.90 0.91
N LYS A 192 -14.75 -8.24 0.78
CA LYS A 192 -15.20 -9.53 0.20
C LYS A 192 -15.69 -9.41 -1.25
N ASN A 193 -16.22 -8.26 -1.64
CA ASN A 193 -16.84 -8.06 -2.95
C ASN A 193 -16.23 -6.89 -3.73
N SER A 194 -15.02 -6.44 -3.37
CA SER A 194 -14.34 -5.38 -4.12
C SER A 194 -13.98 -5.79 -5.54
N GLU A 195 -13.46 -7.00 -5.75
CA GLU A 195 -13.17 -7.52 -7.10
C GLU A 195 -14.45 -7.74 -7.93
N PRO A 196 -15.54 -8.34 -7.40
CA PRO A 196 -16.81 -8.41 -8.11
C PRO A 196 -17.36 -7.03 -8.52
N LEU A 197 -17.32 -6.02 -7.64
CA LEU A 197 -17.77 -4.68 -8.02
C LEU A 197 -16.83 -3.96 -8.99
N ALA A 198 -15.53 -4.20 -8.93
CA ALA A 198 -14.59 -3.70 -9.92
C ALA A 198 -14.88 -4.29 -11.31
N ARG A 199 -15.27 -5.57 -11.38
CA ARG A 199 -15.71 -6.21 -12.63
C ARG A 199 -17.06 -5.68 -13.11
N LEU A 200 -18.02 -5.48 -12.19
CA LEU A 200 -19.31 -4.87 -12.54
C LEU A 200 -19.12 -3.47 -13.14
N ALA A 201 -18.20 -2.66 -12.60
CA ALA A 201 -17.89 -1.34 -13.14
C ALA A 201 -17.34 -1.39 -14.57
N LYS A 202 -16.59 -2.45 -14.93
CA LYS A 202 -16.15 -2.70 -16.31
C LYS A 202 -17.30 -3.17 -17.20
N ALA A 203 -18.18 -4.01 -16.66
CA ALA A 203 -19.33 -4.55 -17.37
C ALA A 203 -20.43 -3.51 -17.62
N VAL A 204 -20.50 -2.44 -16.80
CA VAL A 204 -21.40 -1.30 -17.00
C VAL A 204 -20.57 -0.02 -17.15
N PRO A 205 -20.11 0.32 -18.37
CA PRO A 205 -19.30 1.51 -18.57
C PRO A 205 -20.01 2.79 -18.13
N LEU A 206 -19.27 3.70 -17.49
CA LEU A 206 -19.83 4.97 -17.00
C LEU A 206 -20.55 5.78 -18.08
N ALA A 207 -20.07 5.73 -19.32
CA ALA A 207 -20.69 6.40 -20.47
C ALA A 207 -22.13 5.91 -20.74
N VAL A 208 -22.43 4.65 -20.45
CA VAL A 208 -23.79 4.10 -20.54
C VAL A 208 -24.64 4.59 -19.37
N LEU A 209 -24.15 4.46 -18.14
CA LEU A 209 -24.86 4.91 -16.93
C LEU A 209 -25.22 6.41 -16.99
N ARG A 210 -24.31 7.26 -17.48
CA ARG A 210 -24.54 8.70 -17.60
C ARG A 210 -25.75 9.06 -18.47
N ARG A 211 -26.07 8.24 -19.48
CA ARG A 211 -27.26 8.46 -20.35
C ARG A 211 -28.58 8.23 -19.61
N HIS A 212 -28.53 7.49 -18.51
CA HIS A 212 -29.69 7.06 -17.72
C HIS A 212 -29.68 7.67 -16.30
N ARG A 213 -28.77 8.60 -16.01
CA ARG A 213 -28.54 9.15 -14.66
C ARG A 213 -29.75 9.81 -14.00
N HIS A 214 -30.75 10.20 -14.79
CA HIS A 214 -31.97 10.87 -14.32
C HIS A 214 -33.14 9.90 -14.08
N ASP A 215 -32.96 8.62 -14.41
CA ASP A 215 -33.97 7.58 -14.25
C ASP A 215 -33.42 6.49 -13.32
N GLN A 216 -33.83 6.54 -12.05
CA GLN A 216 -33.43 5.58 -11.05
C GLN A 216 -33.73 4.13 -11.47
N ARG A 217 -34.90 3.89 -12.09
CA ARG A 217 -35.33 2.55 -12.52
C ARG A 217 -34.36 1.98 -13.56
N GLN A 218 -33.91 2.80 -14.51
CA GLN A 218 -32.94 2.37 -15.53
C GLN A 218 -31.54 2.13 -14.96
N LEU A 219 -31.10 2.93 -13.97
CA LEU A 219 -29.85 2.67 -13.25
C LEU A 219 -29.92 1.35 -12.48
N GLU A 220 -31.05 1.08 -11.82
CA GLU A 220 -31.31 -0.18 -11.12
C GLU A 220 -31.28 -1.36 -12.09
N ALA A 221 -31.99 -1.26 -13.21
CA ALA A 221 -32.02 -2.28 -14.25
C ALA A 221 -30.61 -2.59 -14.78
N LEU A 222 -29.83 -1.57 -15.15
CA LEU A 222 -28.45 -1.76 -15.65
C LEU A 222 -27.56 -2.44 -14.62
N LEU A 223 -27.52 -1.93 -13.39
CA LEU A 223 -26.58 -2.42 -12.38
C LEU A 223 -26.98 -3.80 -11.84
N PHE A 224 -28.25 -4.01 -11.47
CA PHE A 224 -28.71 -5.30 -10.95
C PHE A 224 -28.81 -6.37 -12.03
N GLY A 225 -29.20 -5.98 -13.24
CA GLY A 225 -29.25 -6.89 -14.39
C GLY A 225 -27.86 -7.37 -14.77
N GLN A 226 -26.89 -6.45 -14.91
CA GLN A 226 -25.51 -6.82 -15.23
C GLN A 226 -24.84 -7.61 -14.11
N ALA A 227 -25.26 -7.42 -12.85
CA ALA A 227 -24.83 -8.23 -11.71
C ALA A 227 -25.42 -9.66 -11.69
N GLY A 228 -26.41 -9.94 -12.54
CA GLY A 228 -27.13 -11.22 -12.58
C GLY A 228 -28.22 -11.36 -11.50
N PHE A 229 -28.58 -10.28 -10.81
CA PHE A 229 -29.53 -10.32 -9.68
C PHE A 229 -31.01 -10.28 -10.09
N LEU A 230 -31.31 -10.10 -11.37
CA LEU A 230 -32.68 -10.07 -11.90
C LEU A 230 -33.13 -11.41 -12.51
N ALA A 231 -32.37 -12.49 -12.29
CA ALA A 231 -32.75 -13.82 -12.77
C ALA A 231 -33.97 -14.38 -12.01
N ASP A 232 -34.87 -15.07 -12.73
CA ASP A 232 -36.06 -15.68 -12.13
C ASP A 232 -35.68 -16.81 -11.18
N ASN A 233 -36.32 -16.82 -10.01
CA ASN A 233 -36.30 -17.88 -9.02
C ASN A 233 -37.58 -17.79 -8.16
N GLU A 234 -37.72 -18.69 -7.18
CA GLU A 234 -38.90 -18.74 -6.30
C GLU A 234 -39.19 -17.41 -5.59
N GLU A 235 -38.17 -16.62 -5.22
CA GLU A 235 -38.32 -15.33 -4.54
C GLU A 235 -38.62 -14.17 -5.52
N THR A 236 -38.15 -14.23 -6.78
CA THR A 236 -38.22 -13.10 -7.73
C THR A 236 -39.33 -13.22 -8.79
N ILE A 237 -39.87 -14.41 -9.03
CA ILE A 237 -40.83 -14.65 -10.12
C ILE A 237 -42.18 -13.95 -9.91
N SER A 238 -42.59 -13.77 -8.65
CA SER A 238 -43.84 -13.09 -8.27
C SER A 238 -43.62 -11.67 -7.75
N ASP A 239 -42.40 -11.13 -7.85
CA ASP A 239 -42.08 -9.77 -7.42
C ASP A 239 -42.19 -8.81 -8.60
N ASP A 240 -43.28 -8.05 -8.67
CA ASP A 240 -43.58 -7.12 -9.76
C ASP A 240 -42.47 -6.09 -9.99
N TYR A 241 -41.81 -5.64 -8.92
CA TYR A 241 -40.75 -4.65 -9.01
C TYR A 241 -39.50 -5.25 -9.66
N ILE A 242 -39.12 -6.47 -9.29
CA ILE A 242 -37.99 -7.17 -9.91
C ILE A 242 -38.30 -7.52 -11.37
N GLN A 243 -39.52 -7.98 -11.66
CA GLN A 243 -39.94 -8.29 -13.04
C GLN A 243 -39.94 -7.04 -13.92
N ASP A 244 -40.27 -5.88 -13.36
CA ASP A 244 -40.18 -4.60 -14.07
C ASP A 244 -38.74 -4.19 -14.39
N LEU A 245 -37.82 -4.29 -13.41
CA LEU A 245 -36.40 -4.05 -13.63
C LEU A 245 -35.81 -5.00 -14.68
N LYS A 246 -36.23 -6.27 -14.66
CA LYS A 246 -35.77 -7.29 -15.62
C LYS A 246 -36.16 -6.93 -17.05
N ARG A 247 -37.42 -6.56 -17.30
CA ARG A 247 -37.88 -6.11 -18.64
C ARG A 247 -37.09 -4.90 -19.12
N GLU A 248 -36.85 -3.93 -18.24
CA GLU A 248 -36.05 -2.76 -18.57
C GLU A 248 -34.59 -3.13 -18.88
N TYR A 249 -33.99 -4.02 -18.09
CA TYR A 249 -32.64 -4.50 -18.33
C TYR A 249 -32.52 -5.26 -19.65
N ASP A 250 -33.48 -6.11 -19.98
CA ASP A 250 -33.48 -6.84 -21.25
C ASP A 250 -33.42 -5.85 -22.43
N PHE A 251 -34.23 -4.79 -22.40
CA PHE A 251 -34.17 -3.74 -23.42
C PHE A 251 -32.81 -3.02 -23.45
N LEU A 252 -32.30 -2.57 -22.30
CA LEU A 252 -31.06 -1.81 -22.23
C LEU A 252 -29.81 -2.66 -22.57
N SER A 253 -29.80 -3.92 -22.15
CA SER A 253 -28.73 -4.87 -22.44
C SER A 253 -28.61 -5.15 -23.92
N HIS A 254 -29.74 -5.30 -24.64
CA HIS A 254 -29.74 -5.40 -26.11
C HIS A 254 -29.27 -4.08 -26.75
N LYS A 255 -29.81 -2.94 -26.31
CA LYS A 255 -29.47 -1.61 -26.84
C LYS A 255 -27.97 -1.30 -26.78
N TYR A 256 -27.29 -1.73 -25.73
CA TYR A 256 -25.86 -1.47 -25.52
C TYR A 256 -24.97 -2.70 -25.68
N SER A 257 -25.52 -3.84 -26.12
CA SER A 257 -24.79 -5.11 -26.29
C SER A 257 -24.04 -5.57 -25.02
N LEU A 258 -24.68 -5.46 -23.84
CA LEU A 258 -24.06 -5.75 -22.54
C LEU A 258 -24.10 -7.23 -22.15
N GLY A 259 -24.91 -8.04 -22.84
CA GLY A 259 -25.10 -9.46 -22.54
C GLY A 259 -23.80 -10.27 -22.38
N PRO A 260 -22.79 -10.16 -23.28
CA PRO A 260 -21.55 -10.92 -23.19
C PRO A 260 -20.72 -10.65 -21.92
N THR A 261 -20.86 -9.48 -21.31
CA THR A 261 -20.12 -9.07 -20.10
C THR A 261 -20.94 -9.24 -18.83
N ALA A 262 -22.13 -9.86 -18.89
CA ALA A 262 -23.01 -10.01 -17.74
C ALA A 262 -22.40 -10.98 -16.72
N MET A 263 -22.47 -10.59 -15.44
CA MET A 263 -21.99 -11.39 -14.33
C MET A 263 -23.04 -12.41 -13.90
N ARG A 264 -22.57 -13.47 -13.24
CA ARG A 264 -23.39 -14.55 -12.68
C ARG A 264 -23.47 -14.42 -11.15
N VAL A 265 -24.57 -14.89 -10.58
CA VAL A 265 -24.84 -14.78 -9.13
C VAL A 265 -23.76 -15.45 -8.26
N HIS A 266 -23.13 -16.54 -8.71
CA HIS A 266 -22.11 -17.25 -7.94
C HIS A 266 -20.77 -16.50 -7.82
N GLU A 267 -20.57 -15.44 -8.59
CA GLU A 267 -19.37 -14.59 -8.54
C GLU A 267 -19.38 -13.66 -7.31
N TRP A 268 -20.52 -13.60 -6.61
CA TRP A 268 -20.72 -12.76 -5.44
C TRP A 268 -20.53 -13.54 -4.14
N ASN A 269 -19.77 -12.97 -3.22
CA ASN A 269 -19.46 -13.58 -1.94
C ASN A 269 -20.47 -13.19 -0.87
N TYR A 270 -21.13 -14.19 -0.27
CA TYR A 270 -22.07 -14.00 0.85
C TYR A 270 -21.57 -14.56 2.19
N LEU A 271 -20.65 -15.52 2.16
CA LEU A 271 -20.19 -16.23 3.35
C LEU A 271 -19.52 -15.25 4.34
N ARG A 272 -19.92 -15.33 5.62
CA ARG A 272 -19.48 -14.45 6.73
C ARG A 272 -19.84 -12.96 6.56
N LEU A 273 -20.84 -12.64 5.74
CA LEU A 273 -21.44 -11.31 5.69
C LEU A 273 -22.72 -11.24 6.53
N ARG A 274 -22.95 -10.11 7.18
CA ARG A 274 -24.27 -9.76 7.72
C ARG A 274 -25.17 -9.27 6.57
N PRO A 275 -26.50 -9.43 6.63
CA PRO A 275 -27.40 -9.02 5.55
C PRO A 275 -27.22 -7.56 5.08
N ALA A 276 -26.94 -6.63 6.00
CA ALA A 276 -26.66 -5.23 5.68
C ALA A 276 -25.40 -4.99 4.83
N ASN A 277 -24.54 -6.01 4.67
CA ASN A 277 -23.34 -5.99 3.85
C ASN A 277 -23.45 -6.83 2.58
N PHE A 278 -24.62 -7.40 2.29
CA PHE A 278 -24.79 -8.20 1.09
C PHE A 278 -24.63 -7.37 -0.19
N PRO A 279 -24.14 -7.96 -1.29
CA PRO A 279 -23.93 -7.22 -2.53
C PRO A 279 -25.17 -6.50 -3.08
N PRO A 280 -26.40 -7.08 -3.08
CA PRO A 280 -27.61 -6.36 -3.48
C PRO A 280 -27.86 -5.09 -2.65
N VAL A 281 -27.64 -5.14 -1.33
CA VAL A 281 -27.76 -3.95 -0.45
C VAL A 281 -26.76 -2.87 -0.84
N ARG A 282 -25.49 -3.25 -1.06
CA ARG A 282 -24.44 -2.30 -1.47
C ARG A 282 -24.72 -1.71 -2.85
N LEU A 283 -25.24 -2.51 -3.77
CA LEU A 283 -25.61 -2.06 -5.10
C LEU A 283 -26.80 -1.10 -5.07
N GLY A 284 -27.83 -1.37 -4.25
CA GLY A 284 -28.95 -0.45 -4.06
C GLY A 284 -28.54 0.89 -3.45
N GLN A 285 -27.62 0.88 -2.47
CA GLN A 285 -27.03 2.11 -1.92
C GLN A 285 -26.22 2.89 -2.97
N LEU A 286 -25.47 2.16 -3.80
CA LEU A 286 -24.66 2.73 -4.88
C LEU A 286 -25.51 3.34 -6.00
N VAL A 287 -26.60 2.69 -6.40
CA VAL A 287 -27.62 3.26 -7.31
C VAL A 287 -28.11 4.60 -6.74
N GLY A 288 -28.52 4.61 -5.47
CA GLY A 288 -29.02 5.84 -4.82
C GLY A 288 -27.99 6.97 -4.87
N LEU A 289 -26.72 6.65 -4.62
CA LEU A 289 -25.61 7.59 -4.72
C LEU A 289 -25.41 8.11 -6.15
N LEU A 290 -25.32 7.23 -7.14
CA LEU A 290 -25.11 7.59 -8.55
C LEU A 290 -26.29 8.41 -9.11
N HIS A 291 -27.51 8.12 -8.68
CA HIS A 291 -28.70 8.88 -9.05
C HIS A 291 -28.69 10.28 -8.42
N ALA A 292 -28.31 10.38 -7.14
CA ALA A 292 -28.29 11.65 -6.41
C ALA A 292 -27.07 12.54 -6.73
N ARG A 293 -26.00 11.97 -7.32
CA ARG A 293 -24.71 12.63 -7.57
C ARG A 293 -24.29 12.46 -9.03
N PRO A 294 -24.70 13.39 -9.93
CA PRO A 294 -24.41 13.30 -11.37
C PRO A 294 -22.93 13.41 -11.74
N ALA A 295 -22.12 14.01 -10.85
CA ALA A 295 -20.67 14.10 -10.95
C ALA A 295 -20.05 13.58 -9.65
N LEU A 296 -19.03 12.73 -9.77
CA LEU A 296 -18.38 12.10 -8.62
C LEU A 296 -17.05 12.79 -8.31
N PHE A 297 -16.20 12.94 -9.33
CA PHE A 297 -14.81 13.30 -9.14
C PHE A 297 -14.65 14.68 -8.52
N ASP A 298 -15.30 15.69 -9.10
CA ASP A 298 -15.19 17.07 -8.61
C ASP A 298 -15.65 17.21 -7.16
N ALA A 299 -16.79 16.58 -6.79
CA ALA A 299 -17.29 16.59 -5.43
C ALA A 299 -16.35 15.87 -4.45
N LEU A 300 -15.80 14.71 -4.84
CA LEU A 300 -14.85 13.97 -4.03
C LEU A 300 -13.49 14.70 -3.93
N LEU A 301 -13.11 15.50 -4.90
CA LEU A 301 -11.86 16.27 -4.92
C LEU A 301 -11.95 17.53 -4.05
N THR A 302 -13.07 18.27 -4.17
CA THR A 302 -13.20 19.63 -3.62
C THR A 302 -13.81 19.69 -2.22
N ALA A 303 -14.43 18.62 -1.72
CA ALA A 303 -14.99 18.60 -0.36
C ALA A 303 -13.92 18.97 0.68
N ASP A 304 -14.24 19.93 1.54
CA ASP A 304 -13.30 20.57 2.46
C ASP A 304 -13.13 19.82 3.80
N SER A 305 -14.01 18.86 4.08
CA SER A 305 -14.12 18.21 5.38
C SER A 305 -14.69 16.80 5.29
N THR A 306 -14.45 16.00 6.32
CA THR A 306 -15.11 14.68 6.46
C THR A 306 -16.62 14.78 6.63
N THR A 307 -17.13 15.90 7.13
CA THR A 307 -18.57 16.19 7.21
C THR A 307 -19.19 16.34 5.81
N ALA A 308 -18.60 17.17 4.95
CA ALA A 308 -19.08 17.33 3.57
C ALA A 308 -19.04 16.01 2.78
N LEU A 309 -17.97 15.22 2.97
CA LEU A 309 -17.88 13.87 2.38
C LEU A 309 -18.95 12.92 2.94
N THR A 310 -19.27 13.03 4.23
CA THR A 310 -20.33 12.24 4.86
C THR A 310 -21.69 12.56 4.25
N GLU A 311 -22.01 13.84 4.04
CA GLU A 311 -23.24 14.27 3.36
C GLU A 311 -23.28 13.83 1.90
N PHE A 312 -22.13 13.85 1.22
CA PHE A 312 -22.01 13.33 -0.15
C PHE A 312 -22.43 11.86 -0.22
N PHE A 313 -21.91 11.01 0.68
CA PHE A 313 -22.17 9.57 0.71
C PHE A 313 -23.53 9.19 1.31
N GLN A 314 -24.17 10.06 2.09
CA GLN A 314 -25.52 9.86 2.64
C GLN A 314 -26.62 10.13 1.61
N ALA A 315 -26.51 9.49 0.44
CA ALA A 315 -27.54 9.58 -0.60
C ALA A 315 -28.77 8.72 -0.26
N PRO A 316 -29.98 9.12 -0.69
CA PRO A 316 -31.17 8.30 -0.53
C PRO A 316 -31.08 6.98 -1.30
N THR A 317 -31.21 5.85 -0.59
CA THR A 317 -31.37 4.53 -1.22
C THR A 317 -32.76 4.43 -1.88
N PRO A 318 -32.92 3.77 -3.05
CA PRO A 318 -34.23 3.44 -3.61
C PRO A 318 -35.16 2.75 -2.61
N GLN A 319 -36.47 3.01 -2.68
CA GLN A 319 -37.44 2.55 -1.69
C GLN A 319 -37.43 1.02 -1.53
N TYR A 320 -37.39 0.27 -2.63
CA TYR A 320 -37.38 -1.19 -2.61
C TYR A 320 -36.18 -1.75 -1.81
N TRP A 321 -34.97 -1.22 -2.05
CA TRP A 321 -33.74 -1.67 -1.38
C TRP A 321 -33.60 -1.22 0.08
N ARG A 322 -34.54 -0.40 0.61
CA ARG A 322 -34.63 -0.13 2.06
C ARG A 322 -35.30 -1.27 2.83
N THR A 323 -36.11 -2.05 2.13
CA THR A 323 -36.92 -3.13 2.71
C THR A 323 -36.58 -4.50 2.15
N HIS A 324 -35.56 -4.63 1.30
CA HIS A 324 -35.12 -5.90 0.69
C HIS A 324 -33.60 -6.02 0.74
N PHE A 325 -33.09 -7.03 1.46
CA PHE A 325 -31.65 -7.30 1.52
C PHE A 325 -31.15 -8.22 0.39
N ARG A 326 -32.09 -8.80 -0.36
CA ARG A 326 -31.90 -9.54 -1.62
C ARG A 326 -33.13 -9.29 -2.52
N PRO A 327 -32.99 -9.42 -3.85
CA PRO A 327 -34.14 -9.40 -4.76
C PRO A 327 -35.22 -10.38 -4.30
N GLY A 328 -36.48 -9.96 -4.23
CA GLY A 328 -37.62 -10.78 -3.82
C GLY A 328 -37.75 -11.05 -2.31
N ARG A 329 -36.72 -10.73 -1.51
CA ARG A 329 -36.67 -11.11 -0.10
C ARG A 329 -36.64 -9.90 0.83
N ALA A 330 -37.77 -9.70 1.51
CA ALA A 330 -37.95 -8.61 2.44
C ALA A 330 -37.09 -8.72 3.70
N GLY A 331 -36.65 -7.57 4.21
CA GLY A 331 -35.99 -7.37 5.50
C GLY A 331 -35.44 -5.95 5.62
N LYS A 332 -35.31 -5.46 6.85
CA LYS A 332 -34.87 -4.08 7.12
C LYS A 332 -33.42 -3.87 6.68
N VAL A 333 -33.19 -2.93 5.77
CA VAL A 333 -31.87 -2.55 5.29
C VAL A 333 -31.51 -1.15 5.80
N PRO A 334 -30.44 -1.00 6.59
CA PRO A 334 -30.00 0.33 7.02
C PRO A 334 -29.40 1.11 5.85
N ALA A 335 -29.44 2.44 5.96
CA ALA A 335 -28.63 3.31 5.12
C ALA A 335 -27.12 3.06 5.35
N LEU A 336 -26.29 3.66 4.51
CA LEU A 336 -24.84 3.58 4.63
C LEU A 336 -24.40 4.17 5.99
N GLY A 337 -23.83 3.33 6.87
CA GLY A 337 -23.43 3.74 8.22
C GLY A 337 -22.14 4.56 8.23
N LYS A 338 -21.93 5.34 9.30
CA LYS A 338 -20.75 6.19 9.50
C LYS A 338 -19.42 5.45 9.31
N ALA A 339 -19.30 4.24 9.85
CA ALA A 339 -18.09 3.41 9.68
C ALA A 339 -17.83 3.02 8.21
N SER A 340 -18.88 2.72 7.44
CA SER A 340 -18.74 2.44 6.00
C SER A 340 -18.33 3.69 5.23
N ILE A 341 -18.85 4.86 5.59
CA ILE A 341 -18.46 6.14 4.99
C ILE A 341 -17.00 6.45 5.29
N ALA A 342 -16.55 6.31 6.54
CA ALA A 342 -15.14 6.47 6.91
C ALA A 342 -14.23 5.55 6.06
N LEU A 343 -14.64 4.29 5.85
CA LEU A 343 -13.90 3.37 4.98
C LEU A 343 -13.85 3.82 3.52
N LEU A 344 -14.92 4.43 2.99
CA LEU A 344 -14.91 4.99 1.63
C LEU A 344 -14.00 6.21 1.53
N ILE A 345 -13.99 7.08 2.53
CA ILE A 345 -13.08 8.23 2.59
C ILE A 345 -11.62 7.72 2.60
N THR A 346 -11.29 6.79 3.49
CA THR A 346 -9.93 6.23 3.65
C THR A 346 -9.45 5.42 2.43
N ASN A 347 -10.34 4.72 1.72
CA ASN A 347 -9.96 3.80 0.64
C ASN A 347 -10.22 4.32 -0.77
N VAL A 348 -11.04 5.37 -0.93
CA VAL A 348 -11.34 5.97 -2.23
C VAL A 348 -10.90 7.42 -2.26
N VAL A 349 -11.46 8.25 -1.39
CA VAL A 349 -11.32 9.71 -1.49
C VAL A 349 -9.87 10.13 -1.30
N VAL A 350 -9.23 9.71 -0.21
CA VAL A 350 -7.84 10.09 0.10
C VAL A 350 -6.88 9.60 -0.99
N PRO A 351 -6.87 8.31 -1.40
CA PRO A 351 -6.01 7.86 -2.50
C PRO A 351 -6.27 8.55 -3.84
N LEU A 352 -7.54 8.81 -4.16
CA LEU A 352 -7.93 9.49 -5.41
C LEU A 352 -7.40 10.93 -5.45
N ARG A 353 -7.55 11.68 -4.35
CA ARG A 353 -7.00 13.03 -4.25
C ARG A 353 -5.47 13.04 -4.30
N VAL A 354 -4.80 12.12 -3.59
CA VAL A 354 -3.33 12.02 -3.62
C VAL A 354 -2.83 11.69 -5.02
N ALA A 355 -3.49 10.77 -5.74
CA ALA A 355 -3.14 10.44 -7.12
C ALA A 355 -3.30 11.65 -8.06
N TYR A 356 -4.42 12.38 -7.94
CA TYR A 356 -4.65 13.59 -8.71
C TYR A 356 -3.61 14.69 -8.37
N ALA A 357 -3.39 14.95 -7.08
CA ALA A 357 -2.44 15.94 -6.59
C ALA A 357 -1.03 15.71 -7.12
N ARG A 358 -0.57 14.46 -7.12
CA ARG A 358 0.73 14.07 -7.72
C ARG A 358 0.74 14.27 -9.23
N HIS A 359 -0.35 13.94 -9.92
CA HIS A 359 -0.47 14.13 -11.36
C HIS A 359 -0.38 15.61 -11.77
N VAL A 360 -0.98 16.52 -11.01
CA VAL A 360 -0.96 17.98 -11.29
C VAL A 360 0.14 18.75 -10.56
N GLY A 361 0.98 18.07 -9.77
CA GLY A 361 2.09 18.69 -9.03
C GLY A 361 1.65 19.65 -7.91
N GLN A 362 0.64 19.29 -7.11
CA GLN A 362 0.12 20.10 -6.01
C GLN A 362 0.35 19.45 -4.62
N PRO A 363 1.52 19.67 -3.98
CA PRO A 363 1.83 19.08 -2.67
C PRO A 363 0.84 19.43 -1.56
N ALA A 364 0.33 20.67 -1.54
CA ALA A 364 -0.65 21.11 -0.54
C ALA A 364 -1.94 20.28 -0.57
N LEU A 365 -2.33 19.76 -1.74
CA LEU A 365 -3.49 18.87 -1.86
C LEU A 365 -3.19 17.46 -1.32
N VAL A 366 -1.94 16.97 -1.39
CA VAL A 366 -1.54 15.73 -0.72
C VAL A 366 -1.69 15.89 0.79
N GLU A 367 -1.17 16.98 1.35
CA GLU A 367 -1.23 17.27 2.79
C GLU A 367 -2.68 17.38 3.28
N SER A 368 -3.52 18.17 2.62
CA SER A 368 -4.93 18.31 3.00
C SER A 368 -5.73 17.02 2.83
N SER A 369 -5.39 16.17 1.86
CA SER A 369 -6.02 14.86 1.69
C SER A 369 -5.70 13.91 2.83
N LEU A 370 -4.46 13.93 3.31
CA LEU A 370 -4.05 13.12 4.46
C LEU A 370 -4.65 13.63 5.78
N ALA A 371 -4.82 14.95 5.91
CA ALA A 371 -5.44 15.57 7.07
C ALA A 371 -6.87 15.05 7.33
N LEU A 372 -7.62 14.68 6.29
CA LEU A 372 -8.94 14.05 6.42
C LEU A 372 -8.90 12.77 7.28
N LEU A 373 -7.80 12.01 7.24
CA LEU A 373 -7.67 10.79 8.04
C LEU A 373 -7.55 11.09 9.54
N SER A 374 -7.08 12.29 9.90
CA SER A 374 -6.98 12.73 11.29
C SER A 374 -8.34 13.16 11.86
N GLU A 375 -9.32 13.48 11.02
CA GLU A 375 -10.70 13.79 11.42
C GLU A 375 -11.56 12.53 11.62
N LEU A 376 -11.14 11.39 11.07
CA LEU A 376 -11.87 10.13 11.17
C LEU A 376 -11.48 9.36 12.42
N PRO A 377 -12.42 8.62 13.05
CA PRO A 377 -12.10 7.77 14.19
C PRO A 377 -11.14 6.65 13.79
N ALA A 378 -10.32 6.20 14.75
CA ALA A 378 -9.48 5.03 14.59
C ALA A 378 -10.28 3.78 14.17
N GLU A 379 -9.68 3.00 13.27
CA GLU A 379 -10.16 1.65 12.96
C GLU A 379 -9.61 0.66 13.99
N HIS A 380 -10.47 -0.23 14.48
CA HIS A 380 -10.07 -1.32 15.38
C HIS A 380 -10.09 -2.65 14.64
N ASN A 381 -8.95 -3.35 14.66
CA ASN A 381 -8.78 -4.65 14.02
C ASN A 381 -7.61 -5.41 14.67
N GLN A 382 -7.48 -6.70 14.32
CA GLN A 382 -6.45 -7.59 14.86
C GLN A 382 -5.01 -7.06 14.77
N TYR A 383 -4.72 -6.14 13.84
CA TYR A 383 -3.38 -5.53 13.74
C TYR A 383 -3.24 -4.41 14.76
N THR A 384 -4.17 -3.46 14.84
CA THR A 384 -4.11 -2.35 15.80
C THR A 384 -4.13 -2.83 17.24
N ASP A 385 -4.89 -3.90 17.53
CA ASP A 385 -4.99 -4.50 18.86
C ASP A 385 -3.61 -4.96 19.38
N VAL A 386 -2.75 -5.47 18.48
CA VAL A 386 -1.37 -5.87 18.82
C VAL A 386 -0.52 -4.67 19.21
N TYR A 387 -0.64 -3.55 18.50
CA TYR A 387 0.15 -2.34 18.79
C TYR A 387 -0.34 -1.64 20.05
N GLU A 388 -1.65 -1.60 20.28
CA GLU A 388 -2.24 -1.06 21.50
C GLU A 388 -1.77 -1.83 22.74
N ALA A 389 -1.75 -3.17 22.69
CA ALA A 389 -1.21 -4.01 23.75
C ALA A 389 0.29 -3.78 24.02
N LEU A 390 1.02 -3.24 23.03
CA LEU A 390 2.44 -2.88 23.13
C LEU A 390 2.67 -1.40 23.49
N GLY A 391 1.60 -0.67 23.86
CA GLY A 391 1.67 0.70 24.34
C GLY A 391 1.69 1.76 23.24
N PHE A 392 1.40 1.42 21.98
CA PHE A 392 1.14 2.43 20.96
C PHE A 392 -0.23 3.05 21.18
N THR A 393 -0.32 4.36 20.94
CA THR A 393 -1.61 5.06 20.93
C THR A 393 -2.09 5.23 19.49
N HIS A 394 -3.39 5.06 19.27
CA HIS A 394 -4.03 5.34 18.00
C HIS A 394 -5.42 5.91 18.26
N ARG A 395 -5.69 7.11 17.74
CA ARG A 395 -6.93 7.86 18.01
C ARG A 395 -7.71 8.14 16.74
N THR A 396 -7.00 8.17 15.61
CA THR A 396 -7.52 8.56 14.30
C THR A 396 -7.36 7.46 13.27
N ALA A 397 -8.06 7.60 12.14
CA ALA A 397 -7.84 6.72 11.00
C ALA A 397 -6.39 6.82 10.48
N ALA A 398 -5.77 8.00 10.56
CA ALA A 398 -4.36 8.19 10.20
C ALA A 398 -3.45 7.25 11.02
N ASP A 399 -3.63 7.22 12.34
CA ASP A 399 -2.85 6.34 13.24
C ASP A 399 -3.06 4.86 12.89
N SER A 400 -4.32 4.43 12.81
CA SER A 400 -4.66 3.02 12.56
C SER A 400 -4.20 2.53 11.18
N GLN A 401 -4.29 3.38 10.15
CA GLN A 401 -3.76 3.08 8.82
C GLN A 401 -2.23 3.06 8.79
N GLY A 402 -1.57 3.94 9.56
CA GLY A 402 -0.12 3.95 9.75
C GLY A 402 0.39 2.70 10.46
N LEU A 403 -0.27 2.26 11.53
CA LEU A 403 0.07 1.02 12.25
C LEU A 403 -0.14 -0.22 11.37
N LEU A 404 -1.24 -0.26 10.61
CA LEU A 404 -1.48 -1.32 9.64
C LEU A 404 -0.38 -1.37 8.57
N ALA A 405 0.05 -0.20 8.08
CA ALA A 405 1.14 -0.08 7.12
C ALA A 405 2.48 -0.55 7.72
N LEU A 406 2.79 -0.10 8.94
CA LEU A 406 3.97 -0.49 9.68
C LEU A 406 4.02 -2.01 9.87
N HIS A 407 2.89 -2.60 10.24
CA HIS A 407 2.78 -4.05 10.43
C HIS A 407 3.11 -4.82 9.16
N LYS A 408 2.41 -4.49 8.06
CA LYS A 408 2.52 -5.24 6.80
C LYS A 408 3.80 -4.95 6.03
N GLY A 409 4.26 -3.70 6.05
CA GLY A 409 5.42 -3.23 5.31
C GLY A 409 6.75 -3.48 6.01
N TYR A 410 6.76 -3.54 7.34
CA TYR A 410 8.01 -3.65 8.12
C TYR A 410 8.03 -4.81 9.10
N CYS A 411 7.07 -4.89 10.02
CA CYS A 411 7.16 -5.82 11.13
C CYS A 411 7.00 -7.29 10.70
N ALA A 412 5.95 -7.61 9.93
CA ALA A 412 5.72 -8.95 9.40
C ALA A 412 6.87 -9.45 8.49
N PRO A 413 7.39 -8.66 7.53
CA PRO A 413 8.55 -9.06 6.73
C PRO A 413 9.91 -8.87 7.44
N ARG A 414 9.93 -8.45 8.72
CA ARG A 414 11.14 -8.22 9.53
C ARG A 414 12.14 -7.23 8.93
N ARG A 415 11.66 -6.15 8.29
CA ARG A 415 12.50 -5.08 7.72
C ARG A 415 12.96 -4.08 8.81
N CYS A 416 13.47 -4.59 9.93
CA CYS A 416 13.81 -3.79 11.11
C CYS A 416 14.89 -2.73 10.85
N LEU A 417 15.84 -3.01 9.95
CA LEU A 417 16.88 -2.05 9.55
C LEU A 417 16.34 -0.87 8.73
N HIS A 418 15.20 -1.03 8.06
CA HIS A 418 14.54 0.03 7.31
C HIS A 418 13.47 0.78 8.14
N CYS A 419 13.18 0.28 9.33
CA CYS A 419 12.24 0.87 10.28
C CYS A 419 13.00 1.73 11.30
N ALA A 420 12.60 2.99 11.51
CA ALA A 420 13.26 3.89 12.45
C ALA A 420 13.30 3.33 13.88
N ILE A 421 12.28 2.57 14.29
CA ILE A 421 12.23 1.87 15.59
C ILE A 421 13.34 0.81 15.66
N GLY A 422 13.43 -0.07 14.66
CA GLY A 422 14.43 -1.14 14.63
C GLY A 422 15.85 -0.60 14.48
N SER A 423 16.04 0.37 13.58
CA SER A 423 17.30 1.07 13.37
C SER A 423 17.82 1.72 14.66
N ARG A 424 16.95 2.42 15.41
CA ARG A 424 17.32 3.00 16.71
C ARG A 424 17.74 1.95 17.74
N LEU A 425 17.03 0.83 17.81
CA LEU A 425 17.36 -0.28 18.72
C LEU A 425 18.69 -0.94 18.38
N VAL A 426 19.04 -1.01 17.09
CA VAL A 426 20.35 -1.50 16.65
C VAL A 426 21.45 -0.51 17.05
N GLN A 427 21.22 0.79 16.92
CA GLN A 427 22.22 1.83 17.20
C GLN A 427 22.50 2.08 18.69
N GLN A 428 21.49 1.96 19.56
CA GLN A 428 21.67 2.36 20.96
C GLN A 428 22.73 1.50 21.68
N PRO A 429 23.73 2.12 22.34
CA PRO A 429 24.52 1.40 23.33
C PRO A 429 23.57 0.97 24.46
N ARG A 430 23.69 -0.28 24.93
CA ARG A 430 22.99 -0.69 26.15
C ARG A 430 23.47 0.24 27.26
N VAL A 431 22.58 1.07 27.77
CA VAL A 431 22.81 1.68 29.10
C VAL A 431 22.85 0.48 30.04
N ALA A 432 24.04 0.17 30.55
CA ALA A 432 24.19 -0.80 31.63
C ALA A 432 23.30 -0.30 32.77
N ARG A 433 22.29 -1.10 33.13
CA ARG A 433 21.50 -0.89 34.35
C ARG A 433 22.24 -1.51 35.51
#